data_AF-A0AA88RVJ5-F1
#
_entry.id   AF-A0AA88RVJ5-F1
#
_cell.length_a   1.000
_cell.length_b   1.000
_cell.length_c   1.000
_cell.angle_alpha   90.00
_cell.angle_beta   90.00
_cell.angle_gamma   90.00
#
_symmetry.space_group_name_H-M   'P 1'
#
loop_
_entity.id
_entity.type
_entity.pdbx_description
1 polymer ?
#
loop_
_entity_poly.entity_id
_entity_poly.type
_entity_poly.pdbx_seq_one_letter_code
_entity_poly.pdbx_strand_id
1 'polypeptide(L)'
;MAKAQYPTSEYTERTREWTIFLLSDHSQFPSELHHSPAKFHIQKLFNYTTNSTYAANLKTLLSSISNSSDLNSDGFFNASIGQNPDQVYAIGLCRGDQTVTSCRSCLNDSSQAITQACPNQKGAIGGYDNCMLRFSNSNILSSVDDGFVYRGCNVNNATNLAQFNNVLGSLLFSLRDRAAAAATRKYAADEANYTSFSKIYGLEQCTPGHIGGGLREVAFIVFTK
;
A
#
# COMPACT_ATOMS: atom_id res chain seq x y z
N MET A 1 -9.12 21.72 -20.82
CA MET A 1 -9.64 20.37 -20.57
C MET A 1 -9.05 19.89 -19.26
N ALA A 2 -9.87 19.65 -18.25
CA ALA A 2 -9.41 19.46 -16.86
C ALA A 2 -9.27 17.96 -16.56
N LYS A 3 -8.08 17.56 -16.08
CA LYS A 3 -7.81 16.22 -15.58
C LYS A 3 -8.65 15.98 -14.33
N ALA A 4 -9.09 14.74 -14.09
CA ALA A 4 -9.71 14.36 -12.84
C ALA A 4 -8.73 14.65 -11.70
N GLN A 5 -8.94 15.79 -11.04
CA GLN A 5 -8.11 16.25 -9.96
C GLN A 5 -8.89 16.00 -8.68
N TYR A 6 -8.34 15.12 -7.86
CA TYR A 6 -8.81 14.87 -6.51
C TYR A 6 -9.01 16.22 -5.81
N PRO A 7 -10.13 16.45 -5.10
CA PRO A 7 -10.29 17.66 -4.31
C PRO A 7 -9.29 17.60 -3.15
N THR A 8 -8.07 18.06 -3.39
CA THR A 8 -6.98 17.95 -2.45
C THR A 8 -7.19 18.86 -1.24
N SER A 9 -7.78 20.05 -1.38
CA SER A 9 -7.85 21.04 -0.29
C SER A 9 -8.80 20.66 0.84
N GLU A 10 -10.02 20.22 0.55
CA GLU A 10 -11.00 19.92 1.61
C GLU A 10 -10.74 18.57 2.31
N TYR A 11 -10.04 17.65 1.62
CA TYR A 11 -9.58 16.38 2.19
C TYR A 11 -8.29 16.56 3.03
N THR A 12 -7.36 17.44 2.62
CA THR A 12 -6.10 17.70 3.34
C THR A 12 -6.28 18.54 4.62
N GLU A 13 -7.23 19.47 4.68
CA GLU A 13 -7.36 20.36 5.84
C GLU A 13 -7.83 19.68 7.14
N ARG A 14 -8.48 18.51 7.03
CA ARG A 14 -8.99 17.76 8.20
C ARG A 14 -8.29 16.44 8.47
N THR A 15 -7.25 16.11 7.70
CA THR A 15 -6.56 14.83 7.83
C THR A 15 -5.05 15.01 7.92
N ARG A 16 -4.51 14.76 9.11
CA ARG A 16 -3.06 14.66 9.29
C ARG A 16 -2.58 13.37 8.63
N GLU A 17 -2.00 13.53 7.44
CA GLU A 17 -1.02 12.65 6.78
C GLU A 17 -1.53 11.26 6.34
N TRP A 18 -1.85 11.11 5.04
CA TRP A 18 -2.26 9.85 4.40
C TRP A 18 -1.47 9.54 3.11
N THR A 19 -1.39 8.25 2.77
CA THR A 19 -0.59 7.70 1.66
C THR A 19 -1.45 7.13 0.53
N ILE A 20 -1.60 7.90 -0.54
CA ILE A 20 -2.46 7.57 -1.70
C ILE A 20 -1.76 6.54 -2.63
N PHE A 21 -2.47 5.52 -3.11
CA PHE A 21 -2.00 4.52 -4.09
C PHE A 21 -2.92 4.43 -5.32
N LEU A 22 -2.79 5.30 -6.30
CA LEU A 22 -3.63 5.20 -7.51
C LEU A 22 -3.03 4.20 -8.51
N LEU A 23 -3.81 3.21 -8.93
CA LEU A 23 -3.47 2.31 -10.03
C LEU A 23 -4.31 2.66 -11.25
N SER A 24 -3.68 2.62 -12.42
CA SER A 24 -4.33 2.84 -13.72
C SER A 24 -4.83 1.51 -14.28
N ASP A 25 -6.12 1.47 -14.56
CA ASP A 25 -6.87 0.60 -15.48
C ASP A 25 -6.18 -0.70 -15.95
N HIS A 26 -6.66 -1.84 -15.43
CA HIS A 26 -6.83 -3.04 -16.25
C HIS A 26 -8.11 -3.76 -15.83
N SER A 27 -9.13 -3.61 -16.69
CA SER A 27 -10.20 -4.55 -16.98
C SER A 27 -10.27 -5.83 -16.13
N GLN A 28 -11.39 -5.95 -15.41
CA GLN A 28 -11.85 -7.12 -14.65
C GLN A 28 -11.03 -7.42 -13.38
N PHE A 29 -11.75 -7.71 -12.30
CA PHE A 29 -11.26 -8.71 -11.37
C PHE A 29 -11.36 -10.07 -12.09
N PRO A 30 -10.24 -10.64 -12.57
CA PRO A 30 -9.99 -12.03 -12.31
C PRO A 30 -8.72 -12.14 -11.49
N SER A 31 -8.70 -13.15 -10.65
CA SER A 31 -7.55 -13.70 -9.94
C SER A 31 -6.44 -14.24 -10.89
N GLU A 32 -6.25 -13.66 -12.08
CA GLU A 32 -5.30 -14.12 -13.09
C GLU A 32 -4.16 -13.12 -13.27
N LEU A 33 -3.04 -13.40 -12.59
CA LEU A 33 -1.62 -13.32 -12.99
C LEU A 33 -1.11 -12.35 -14.08
N HIS A 34 -1.81 -11.27 -14.42
CA HIS A 34 -1.19 -10.14 -15.11
C HIS A 34 -0.45 -9.30 -14.06
N HIS A 35 0.84 -9.57 -13.90
CA HIS A 35 1.72 -8.81 -13.01
C HIS A 35 1.80 -7.35 -13.48
N SER A 36 1.07 -6.46 -12.81
CA SER A 36 1.34 -5.03 -12.90
C SER A 36 2.81 -4.74 -12.59
N PRO A 37 3.44 -3.74 -13.25
CA PRO A 37 4.84 -3.43 -13.01
C PRO A 37 5.04 -3.04 -11.56
N ALA A 38 5.99 -3.71 -10.91
CA ALA A 38 6.35 -3.44 -9.53
C ALA A 38 6.89 -2.01 -9.39
N LYS A 39 6.53 -1.34 -8.30
CA LYS A 39 6.92 0.06 -8.02
C LYS A 39 7.80 0.08 -6.80
N PHE A 40 9.04 0.54 -6.95
CA PHE A 40 10.01 0.62 -5.86
C PHE A 40 10.53 2.03 -5.70
N HIS A 41 10.75 2.42 -4.45
CA HIS A 41 11.32 3.70 -4.08
C HIS A 41 12.31 3.55 -2.95
N ILE A 42 13.44 4.23 -3.11
CA ILE A 42 14.48 4.34 -2.10
C ILE A 42 14.01 5.38 -1.08
N GLN A 43 13.85 4.96 0.17
CA GLN A 43 13.73 5.90 1.28
C GLN A 43 15.13 6.42 1.51
N LYS A 44 15.37 7.73 1.34
CA LYS A 44 16.69 8.37 1.27
C LYS A 44 17.47 8.24 2.60
N LEU A 45 17.89 7.01 2.88
CA LEU A 45 18.55 6.53 4.07
C LEU A 45 19.99 6.14 3.68
N PHE A 46 20.85 6.03 4.68
CA PHE A 46 22.23 5.63 4.51
C PHE A 46 22.34 4.31 3.72
N ASN A 47 23.43 4.12 2.98
CA ASN A 47 23.71 2.85 2.34
C ASN A 47 24.36 1.87 3.34
N TYR A 48 24.13 0.58 3.16
CA TYR A 48 24.89 -0.47 3.85
C TYR A 48 25.93 -1.08 2.91
N THR A 49 27.07 -1.50 3.48
CA THR A 49 28.12 -2.18 2.73
C THR A 49 27.71 -3.62 2.40
N THR A 50 28.00 -4.08 1.18
CA THR A 50 27.80 -5.48 0.79
C THR A 50 28.50 -6.43 1.78
N ASN A 51 27.84 -7.53 2.15
CA ASN A 51 28.29 -8.52 3.15
C ASN A 51 28.43 -7.98 4.60
N SER A 52 27.83 -6.83 4.92
CA SER A 52 27.71 -6.37 6.30
C SER A 52 26.71 -7.19 7.13
N THR A 53 26.78 -7.06 8.45
CA THR A 53 25.78 -7.61 9.38
C THR A 53 24.37 -7.13 9.04
N TYR A 54 24.19 -5.84 8.71
CA TYR A 54 22.92 -5.32 8.22
C TYR A 54 22.40 -6.08 6.99
N ALA A 55 23.27 -6.36 6.01
CA ALA A 55 22.89 -7.09 4.79
C ALA A 55 22.41 -8.52 5.11
N ALA A 56 23.08 -9.21 6.05
CA ALA A 56 22.68 -10.53 6.51
C ALA A 56 21.33 -10.47 7.25
N ASN A 57 21.16 -9.51 8.17
CA ASN A 57 19.91 -9.30 8.91
C ASN A 57 18.74 -8.99 7.97
N LEU A 58 18.94 -8.14 6.96
CA LEU A 58 17.92 -7.82 5.96
C LEU A 58 17.51 -9.05 5.16
N LYS A 59 18.48 -9.85 4.70
CA LYS A 59 18.21 -11.09 3.96
C LYS A 59 17.41 -12.08 4.81
N THR A 60 17.80 -12.28 6.08
CA THR A 60 17.09 -13.17 6.99
C THR A 60 15.67 -12.67 7.27
N LEU A 61 15.50 -11.37 7.52
CA LEU A 61 14.19 -10.76 7.79
C LEU A 61 13.23 -10.88 6.60
N LEU A 62 13.72 -10.62 5.39
CA LEU A 62 12.90 -10.77 4.19
C LEU A 62 12.55 -12.23 3.91
N SER A 63 13.47 -13.17 4.20
CA SER A 63 13.19 -14.60 4.06
C SER A 63 12.16 -15.13 5.05
N SER A 64 11.97 -14.48 6.21
CA SER A 64 10.99 -14.94 7.21
C SER A 64 9.54 -14.68 6.81
N ILE A 65 9.29 -13.82 5.82
CA ILE A 65 7.96 -13.51 5.29
C ILE A 65 7.20 -14.79 4.90
N SER A 66 7.88 -15.75 4.27
CA SER A 66 7.27 -16.98 3.78
C SER A 66 6.67 -17.85 4.88
N ASN A 67 7.09 -17.65 6.14
CA ASN A 67 6.70 -18.47 7.29
C ASN A 67 5.89 -17.68 8.33
N SER A 68 5.58 -16.42 8.08
CA SER A 68 4.81 -15.60 9.02
C SER A 68 3.35 -16.09 9.12
N SER A 69 2.91 -16.36 10.34
CA SER A 69 1.53 -16.69 10.68
C SER A 69 0.60 -15.48 10.63
N ASP A 70 1.12 -14.26 10.81
CA ASP A 70 0.33 -13.02 10.90
C ASP A 70 -0.34 -12.68 9.56
N LEU A 71 0.26 -13.14 8.46
CA LEU A 71 -0.33 -13.06 7.12
C LEU A 71 -1.65 -13.84 7.01
N ASN A 72 -1.88 -14.85 7.86
CA ASN A 72 -3.08 -15.66 7.81
C ASN A 72 -4.32 -14.93 8.35
N SER A 73 -4.16 -14.02 9.32
CA SER A 73 -5.26 -13.25 9.91
C SER A 73 -5.47 -11.93 9.17
N ASP A 74 -4.45 -11.09 9.15
CA ASP A 74 -4.60 -9.67 8.84
C ASP A 74 -3.96 -9.26 7.52
N GLY A 75 -3.35 -10.21 6.81
CA GLY A 75 -2.59 -9.91 5.59
C GLY A 75 -1.47 -8.91 5.84
N PHE A 76 -1.00 -8.83 7.08
CA PHE A 76 0.00 -7.88 7.55
C PHE A 76 1.16 -8.65 8.16
N PHE A 77 2.36 -8.31 7.73
CA PHE A 77 3.62 -8.82 8.24
C PHE A 77 4.32 -7.67 8.93
N ASN A 78 4.85 -7.91 10.12
CA ASN A 78 5.88 -7.06 10.67
C ASN A 78 6.92 -7.90 11.41
N ALA A 79 8.16 -7.44 11.37
CA ALA A 79 9.23 -8.07 12.13
C ALA A 79 10.44 -7.12 12.22
N SER A 80 11.34 -7.45 13.15
CA SER A 80 12.66 -6.84 13.21
C SER A 80 13.71 -7.89 13.52
N ILE A 81 14.93 -7.70 13.01
CA ILE A 81 16.08 -8.55 13.26
C ILE A 81 17.32 -7.68 13.52
N GLY A 82 18.19 -8.14 14.43
CA GLY A 82 19.44 -7.47 14.76
C GLY A 82 19.31 -6.48 15.91
N GLN A 83 20.41 -5.75 16.15
CA GLN A 83 20.55 -4.70 17.16
C GLN A 83 21.30 -3.52 16.54
N ASN A 84 21.13 -2.32 17.09
CA ASN A 84 21.84 -1.14 16.61
C ASN A 84 23.37 -1.39 16.57
N PRO A 85 24.07 -1.03 15.48
CA PRO A 85 23.62 -0.23 14.32
C PRO A 85 23.08 -1.05 13.12
N ASP A 86 22.95 -2.36 13.25
CA ASP A 86 22.59 -3.31 12.18
C ASP A 86 21.14 -3.81 12.28
N GLN A 87 20.31 -3.14 13.07
CA GLN A 87 18.90 -3.49 13.23
C GLN A 87 18.11 -3.16 11.96
N VAL A 88 17.24 -4.09 11.55
CA VAL A 88 16.37 -3.96 10.39
C VAL A 88 14.93 -4.14 10.85
N TYR A 89 14.05 -3.28 10.38
CA TYR A 89 12.60 -3.38 10.54
C TYR A 89 11.96 -3.60 9.18
N ALA A 90 10.91 -4.42 9.11
CA ALA A 90 10.13 -4.62 7.91
C ALA A 90 8.64 -4.67 8.23
N ILE A 91 7.84 -4.10 7.33
CA ILE A 91 6.39 -4.25 7.29
C ILE A 91 5.98 -4.70 5.88
N GLY A 92 4.99 -5.58 5.81
CA GLY A 92 4.37 -6.02 4.57
C GLY A 92 2.86 -5.95 4.71
N LEU A 93 2.16 -5.41 3.70
CA LEU A 93 0.71 -5.28 3.71
C LEU A 93 0.17 -5.84 2.39
N CYS A 94 -0.71 -6.83 2.48
CA CYS A 94 -1.44 -7.36 1.35
C CYS A 94 -2.78 -6.63 1.18
N ARG A 95 -3.24 -6.54 -0.06
CA ARG A 95 -4.58 -6.02 -0.33
C ARG A 95 -5.64 -6.88 0.36
N GLY A 96 -6.62 -6.25 0.99
CA GLY A 96 -7.52 -6.96 1.91
C GLY A 96 -8.40 -8.04 1.28
N ASP A 97 -8.54 -8.04 -0.05
CA ASP A 97 -9.26 -9.04 -0.85
C ASP A 97 -8.41 -10.26 -1.27
N GLN A 98 -7.11 -10.27 -0.97
CA GLN A 98 -6.21 -11.35 -1.40
C GLN A 98 -6.37 -12.62 -0.57
N THR A 99 -6.19 -13.78 -1.21
CA THR A 99 -6.02 -15.05 -0.48
C THR A 99 -4.69 -15.05 0.27
N VAL A 100 -4.58 -15.86 1.33
CA VAL A 100 -3.32 -16.01 2.09
C VAL A 100 -2.17 -16.43 1.18
N THR A 101 -2.43 -17.34 0.24
CA THR A 101 -1.44 -17.82 -0.74
C THR A 101 -0.99 -16.69 -1.67
N SER A 102 -1.93 -15.93 -2.25
CA SER A 102 -1.62 -14.81 -3.15
C SER A 102 -0.84 -13.70 -2.41
N CYS A 103 -1.25 -13.39 -1.18
CA CYS A 103 -0.59 -12.43 -0.31
C CYS A 103 0.88 -12.82 -0.05
N ARG A 104 1.10 -14.09 0.34
CA ARG A 104 2.45 -14.60 0.61
C ARG A 104 3.32 -14.61 -0.64
N SER A 105 2.78 -15.00 -1.79
CA SER A 105 3.50 -14.94 -3.07
C SER A 105 3.93 -13.50 -3.36
N CYS A 106 2.99 -12.55 -3.29
CA CYS A 106 3.27 -11.15 -3.60
C CYS A 106 4.38 -10.56 -2.73
N LEU A 107 4.36 -10.81 -1.41
CA LEU A 107 5.39 -10.30 -0.51
C LEU A 107 6.75 -10.97 -0.75
N ASN A 108 6.76 -12.26 -1.07
CA ASN A 108 8.00 -12.96 -1.45
C ASN A 108 8.59 -12.39 -2.75
N ASP A 109 7.76 -12.17 -3.77
CA ASP A 109 8.20 -11.59 -5.05
C ASP A 109 8.68 -10.16 -4.83
N SER A 110 7.96 -9.38 -4.01
CA SER A 110 8.35 -8.02 -3.61
C SER A 110 9.68 -7.99 -2.89
N SER A 111 9.97 -8.98 -2.03
CA SER A 111 11.24 -9.06 -1.29
C SER A 111 12.46 -9.24 -2.19
N GLN A 112 12.30 -10.00 -3.29
CA GLN A 112 13.35 -10.20 -4.28
C GLN A 112 13.51 -8.97 -5.16
N ALA A 113 12.38 -8.44 -5.67
CA ALA A 113 12.39 -7.32 -6.59
C ALA A 113 12.86 -6.01 -5.92
N ILE A 114 12.50 -5.75 -4.64
CA ILE A 114 12.93 -4.53 -3.95
C ILE A 114 14.45 -4.50 -3.70
N THR A 115 15.07 -5.64 -3.41
CA THR A 115 16.52 -5.71 -3.16
C THR A 115 17.33 -5.60 -4.45
N GLN A 116 16.75 -6.02 -5.59
CA GLN A 116 17.32 -5.81 -6.93
C GLN A 116 17.17 -4.35 -7.38
N ALA A 117 16.00 -3.75 -7.16
CA ALA A 117 15.71 -2.38 -7.58
C ALA A 117 16.42 -1.33 -6.71
N CYS A 118 16.60 -1.63 -5.41
CA CYS A 118 17.20 -0.73 -4.42
C CYS A 118 18.43 -1.39 -3.76
N PRO A 119 19.52 -1.65 -4.50
CA PRO A 119 20.70 -2.31 -3.95
C PRO A 119 21.37 -1.43 -2.89
N ASN A 120 21.88 -2.08 -1.84
CA ASN A 120 22.65 -1.46 -0.76
C ASN A 120 21.92 -0.35 0.04
N GLN A 121 20.60 -0.24 -0.07
CA GLN A 121 19.82 0.78 0.65
C GLN A 121 19.45 0.31 2.06
N LYS A 122 19.59 1.17 3.08
CA LYS A 122 19.05 0.85 4.43
C LYS A 122 17.56 1.10 4.57
N GLY A 123 16.87 1.58 3.54
CA GLY A 123 15.42 1.48 3.50
C GLY A 123 14.84 1.68 2.11
N ALA A 124 13.76 0.97 1.87
CA ALA A 124 13.02 1.03 0.63
C ALA A 124 11.57 0.63 0.87
N ILE A 125 10.71 1.07 -0.01
CA ILE A 125 9.29 0.72 -0.06
C ILE A 125 8.91 0.35 -1.49
N GLY A 126 8.06 -0.65 -1.65
CA GLY A 126 7.51 -0.99 -2.94
C GLY A 126 6.80 -2.33 -2.97
N GLY A 127 6.33 -2.73 -4.14
CA GLY A 127 5.60 -3.98 -4.31
C GLY A 127 4.75 -3.97 -5.58
N TYR A 128 3.65 -4.72 -5.53
CA TYR A 128 2.72 -4.91 -6.63
C TYR A 128 1.32 -4.37 -6.26
N ASP A 129 0.39 -4.42 -7.20
CA ASP A 129 -0.98 -3.92 -7.03
C ASP A 129 -1.77 -4.62 -5.90
N ASN A 130 -1.30 -5.79 -5.47
CA ASN A 130 -1.91 -6.61 -4.44
C ASN A 130 -1.09 -6.71 -3.14
N CYS A 131 0.11 -6.10 -3.05
CA CYS A 131 0.82 -5.95 -1.78
C CYS A 131 1.92 -4.89 -1.80
N MET A 132 2.28 -4.41 -0.61
CA MET A 132 3.39 -3.50 -0.36
C MET A 132 4.35 -4.13 0.64
N LEU A 133 5.64 -3.89 0.46
CA LEU A 133 6.72 -4.23 1.37
C LEU A 133 7.58 -2.99 1.63
N ARG A 134 7.89 -2.74 2.89
CA ARG A 134 8.80 -1.68 3.32
C ARG A 134 9.79 -2.22 4.31
N PHE A 135 11.05 -1.85 4.18
CA PHE A 135 12.06 -2.09 5.21
C PHE A 135 12.85 -0.81 5.51
N SER A 136 13.39 -0.71 6.72
CA SER A 136 14.17 0.43 7.17
C SER A 136 15.13 0.05 8.31
N ASN A 137 16.21 0.80 8.48
CA ASN A 137 17.06 0.76 9.67
C ASN A 137 16.52 1.64 10.81
N SER A 138 15.44 2.39 10.57
CA SER A 138 14.70 3.14 11.58
C SER A 138 13.43 2.39 11.95
N ASN A 139 12.95 2.56 13.19
CA ASN A 139 11.76 1.87 13.66
C ASN A 139 10.51 2.35 12.91
N ILE A 140 10.08 1.54 11.93
CA ILE A 140 8.86 1.76 11.14
C ILE A 140 7.63 1.03 11.70
N LEU A 141 7.78 0.28 12.80
CA LEU A 141 6.68 -0.46 13.41
C LEU A 141 5.74 0.44 14.23
N SER A 142 6.24 1.61 14.65
CA SER A 142 5.52 2.57 15.50
C SER A 142 5.41 3.98 14.89
N SER A 143 5.99 4.22 13.71
CA SER A 143 5.96 5.53 13.05
C SER A 143 4.72 5.71 12.17
N VAL A 144 4.13 6.91 12.19
CA VAL A 144 3.26 7.38 11.10
C VAL A 144 4.17 7.70 9.91
N ASP A 145 3.72 7.36 8.70
CA ASP A 145 4.50 7.28 7.47
C ASP A 145 5.43 8.48 7.18
N ASP A 146 6.51 8.19 6.45
CA ASP A 146 7.58 9.10 6.00
C ASP A 146 7.24 9.70 4.61
N GLY A 147 5.95 9.87 4.31
CA GLY A 147 5.47 10.62 3.14
C GLY A 147 5.60 9.94 1.78
N PHE A 148 5.68 8.60 1.68
CA PHE A 148 5.79 7.94 0.38
C PHE A 148 4.43 7.73 -0.28
N VAL A 149 4.10 8.55 -1.29
CA VAL A 149 2.80 8.50 -1.99
C VAL A 149 2.95 8.02 -3.44
N TYR A 150 2.29 6.92 -3.82
CA TYR A 150 2.20 6.48 -5.21
C TYR A 150 0.96 7.08 -5.92
N ARG A 151 1.16 8.15 -6.69
CA ARG A 151 0.11 8.77 -7.51
C ARG A 151 0.15 8.27 -8.95
N GLY A 152 -0.74 7.34 -9.30
CA GLY A 152 -1.22 7.14 -10.67
C GLY A 152 -2.30 8.15 -11.07
N CYS A 153 -2.47 8.42 -12.35
CA CYS A 153 -3.61 9.20 -12.86
C CYS A 153 -4.42 8.34 -13.81
N ASN A 154 -5.74 8.45 -13.73
CA ASN A 154 -6.58 7.98 -14.83
C ASN A 154 -6.28 8.84 -16.05
N VAL A 155 -5.98 8.19 -17.19
CA VAL A 155 -5.73 8.88 -18.46
C VAL A 155 -7.03 9.31 -19.15
N ASN A 156 -8.16 8.74 -18.73
CA ASN A 156 -9.49 9.05 -19.26
C ASN A 156 -10.08 10.30 -18.59
N ASN A 157 -10.74 11.13 -19.39
CA ASN A 157 -11.41 12.33 -18.90
C ASN A 157 -12.84 12.02 -18.46
N ALA A 158 -13.25 12.58 -17.32
CA ALA A 158 -14.65 12.57 -16.91
C ALA A 158 -15.48 13.54 -17.77
N THR A 159 -16.63 13.08 -18.26
CA THR A 159 -17.58 13.92 -19.02
C THR A 159 -18.09 15.13 -18.22
N ASN A 160 -18.34 14.94 -16.92
CA ASN A 160 -18.71 15.97 -15.95
C ASN A 160 -17.82 15.83 -14.70
N LEU A 161 -16.82 16.69 -14.60
CA LEU A 161 -15.83 16.65 -13.52
C LEU A 161 -16.45 16.90 -12.13
N ALA A 162 -17.43 17.81 -12.03
CA ALA A 162 -18.04 18.14 -10.74
C ALA A 162 -18.85 16.96 -10.19
N GLN A 163 -19.66 16.32 -11.05
CA GLN A 163 -20.40 15.12 -10.68
C GLN A 163 -19.46 13.96 -10.34
N PHE A 164 -18.41 13.75 -11.15
CA PHE A 164 -17.42 12.72 -10.89
C PHE A 164 -16.75 12.89 -9.52
N ASN A 165 -16.27 14.09 -9.22
CA ASN A 165 -15.62 14.40 -7.94
C ASN A 165 -16.58 14.26 -6.75
N ASN A 166 -17.87 14.59 -6.92
CA ASN A 166 -18.87 14.40 -5.88
C ASN A 166 -19.10 12.90 -5.57
N VAL A 167 -19.35 12.09 -6.61
CA VAL A 167 -19.56 10.64 -6.45
C VAL A 167 -18.31 9.97 -5.89
N LEU A 168 -17.13 10.33 -6.41
CA LEU A 168 -15.85 9.82 -5.91
C LEU A 168 -15.62 10.17 -4.44
N GLY A 169 -15.82 11.43 -4.06
CA GLY A 169 -15.64 11.88 -2.68
C GLY A 169 -16.54 11.11 -1.72
N SER A 170 -17.84 10.98 -2.03
CA SER A 170 -18.78 10.22 -1.21
C SER A 170 -18.41 8.74 -1.09
N LEU A 171 -17.97 8.11 -2.18
CA LEU A 171 -17.53 6.72 -2.19
C LEU A 171 -16.33 6.52 -1.26
N LEU A 172 -15.28 7.34 -1.40
CA LEU A 172 -14.06 7.23 -0.59
C LEU A 172 -14.31 7.53 0.89
N PHE A 173 -15.13 8.54 1.22
CA PHE A 173 -15.50 8.80 2.62
C PHE A 173 -16.19 7.60 3.27
N SER A 174 -17.13 6.98 2.56
CA SER A 174 -17.84 5.78 3.04
C SER A 174 -16.90 4.58 3.19
N LEU A 175 -16.03 4.35 2.20
CA LEU A 175 -15.07 3.26 2.24
C LEU A 175 -14.08 3.42 3.39
N ARG A 176 -13.61 4.66 3.67
CA ARG A 176 -12.70 4.95 4.76
C ARG A 176 -13.31 4.54 6.10
N ASP A 177 -14.54 4.97 6.35
CA ASP A 177 -15.23 4.68 7.62
C ASP A 177 -15.51 3.17 7.79
N ARG A 178 -15.75 2.46 6.69
CA ARG A 178 -15.87 0.99 6.72
C ARG A 178 -14.54 0.28 6.94
N ALA A 179 -13.49 0.69 6.24
CA ALA A 179 -12.14 0.14 6.38
C ALA A 179 -11.61 0.35 7.83
N ALA A 180 -11.88 1.53 8.38
CA ALA A 180 -11.63 1.89 9.77
C ALA A 180 -12.27 0.92 10.78
N ALA A 181 -13.56 0.67 10.59
CA ALA A 181 -14.39 -0.14 11.45
C ALA A 181 -14.18 -1.65 11.26
N ALA A 182 -13.57 -2.08 10.14
CA ALA A 182 -13.35 -3.50 9.86
C ALA A 182 -12.47 -4.15 10.94
N ALA A 183 -12.86 -5.36 11.37
CA ALA A 183 -12.15 -6.10 12.42
C ALA A 183 -10.80 -6.65 11.93
N THR A 184 -10.77 -7.16 10.70
CA THR A 184 -9.58 -7.77 10.07
C THR A 184 -9.18 -6.99 8.84
N ARG A 185 -7.88 -6.96 8.53
CA ARG A 185 -7.27 -6.38 7.30
C ARG A 185 -7.53 -4.88 7.04
N LYS A 186 -8.38 -4.24 7.85
CA LYS A 186 -8.80 -2.84 7.76
C LYS A 186 -9.15 -2.40 6.34
N TYR A 187 -9.94 -3.22 5.63
CA TYR A 187 -10.18 -3.07 4.19
C TYR A 187 -11.66 -2.84 3.88
N ALA A 188 -11.95 -2.00 2.89
CA ALA A 188 -13.25 -1.87 2.26
C ALA A 188 -13.08 -1.61 0.75
N ALA A 189 -13.98 -2.15 -0.06
CA ALA A 189 -14.07 -1.85 -1.49
C ALA A 189 -15.53 -1.82 -1.94
N ASP A 190 -15.83 -0.97 -2.91
CA ASP A 190 -17.19 -0.78 -3.41
C ASP A 190 -17.21 -0.02 -4.73
N GLU A 191 -18.39 0.04 -5.34
CA GLU A 191 -18.65 0.76 -6.59
C GLU A 191 -19.79 1.78 -6.42
N ALA A 192 -19.74 2.85 -7.20
CA ALA A 192 -20.78 3.87 -7.26
C ALA A 192 -21.12 4.20 -8.72
N ASN A 193 -22.40 4.38 -9.00
CA ASN A 193 -22.87 4.80 -10.33
C ASN A 193 -22.47 6.26 -10.58
N TYR A 194 -21.69 6.51 -11.62
CA TYR A 194 -21.38 7.86 -12.08
C TYR A 194 -22.32 8.27 -13.23
N THR A 195 -22.57 7.37 -14.18
CA THR A 195 -23.60 7.52 -15.22
C THR A 195 -24.41 6.23 -15.32
N SER A 196 -25.42 6.18 -16.19
CA SER A 196 -26.15 4.95 -16.49
C SER A 196 -25.28 3.82 -17.07
N PHE A 197 -24.09 4.15 -17.58
CA PHE A 197 -23.19 3.21 -18.27
C PHE A 197 -21.79 3.15 -17.65
N SER A 198 -21.47 4.01 -16.68
CA SER A 198 -20.14 4.12 -16.09
C SER A 198 -20.21 4.09 -14.57
N LYS A 199 -19.28 3.34 -13.98
CA LYS A 199 -19.13 3.21 -12.53
C LYS A 199 -17.75 3.67 -12.08
N ILE A 200 -17.72 4.18 -10.86
CA ILE A 200 -16.49 4.46 -10.12
C ILE A 200 -16.29 3.32 -9.13
N TYR A 201 -15.10 2.74 -9.15
CA TYR A 201 -14.67 1.72 -8.21
C TYR A 201 -13.69 2.35 -7.24
N GLY A 202 -13.80 2.02 -5.97
CA GLY A 202 -12.90 2.48 -4.93
C GLY A 202 -12.57 1.36 -3.96
N LEU A 203 -11.36 1.39 -3.42
CA LEU A 203 -10.99 0.62 -2.23
C LEU A 203 -10.17 1.49 -1.29
N GLU A 204 -10.32 1.18 -0.01
CA GLU A 204 -9.64 1.78 1.11
C GLU A 204 -9.06 0.68 1.97
N GLN A 205 -7.79 0.81 2.35
CA GLN A 205 -7.18 -0.13 3.27
C GLN A 205 -6.28 0.55 4.26
N CYS A 206 -6.43 0.22 5.54
CA CYS A 206 -5.53 0.71 6.56
C CYS A 206 -4.47 -0.30 6.96
N THR A 207 -3.31 0.16 7.42
CA THR A 207 -2.43 -0.72 8.19
C THR A 207 -3.10 -1.07 9.52
N PRO A 208 -3.19 -2.36 9.87
CA PRO A 208 -3.62 -2.76 11.20
C PRO A 208 -2.62 -2.21 12.24
N GLY A 209 -3.03 -1.16 12.96
CA GLY A 209 -2.24 -0.58 14.04
C GLY A 209 -2.22 -1.49 15.26
N HIS A 210 -1.05 -1.68 15.87
CA HIS A 210 -0.90 -2.32 17.18
C HIS A 210 -1.31 -1.36 18.30
N ILE A 211 -2.05 -1.89 19.28
CA ILE A 211 -2.49 -1.31 20.58
C ILE A 211 -2.76 0.21 20.54
N GLY A 212 -4.03 0.60 20.31
CA GLY A 212 -4.46 1.99 20.51
C GLY A 212 -5.37 2.60 19.44
N GLY A 213 -6.03 1.80 18.60
CA GLY A 213 -7.22 2.24 17.84
C GLY A 213 -7.01 3.34 16.78
N GLY A 214 -5.78 3.69 16.45
CA GLY A 214 -5.47 4.64 15.38
C GLY A 214 -5.18 3.94 14.05
N LEU A 215 -5.91 4.28 13.00
CA LEU A 215 -5.59 3.95 11.60
C LEU A 215 -4.43 4.83 11.18
N ARG A 216 -3.35 4.27 10.63
CA ARG A 216 -2.11 5.03 10.43
C ARG A 216 -1.49 4.97 9.03
N GLU A 217 -1.98 4.12 8.15
CA GLU A 217 -1.79 4.24 6.71
C GLU A 217 -3.15 4.00 6.07
N VAL A 218 -3.51 4.67 4.98
CA VAL A 218 -4.74 4.40 4.22
C VAL A 218 -4.36 4.37 2.75
N ALA A 219 -4.41 3.19 2.12
CA ALA A 219 -4.20 3.01 0.69
C ALA A 219 -5.53 3.15 -0.06
N PHE A 220 -5.58 4.09 -1.01
CA PHE A 220 -6.75 4.40 -1.84
C PHE A 220 -6.49 3.98 -3.28
N ILE A 221 -7.21 3.00 -3.84
CA ILE A 221 -7.15 2.69 -5.27
C ILE A 221 -8.51 2.99 -5.92
N VAL A 222 -8.52 3.78 -6.99
CA VAL A 222 -9.74 4.19 -7.72
C VAL A 222 -9.61 3.82 -9.19
N PHE A 223 -10.63 3.16 -9.74
CA PHE A 223 -10.74 2.88 -11.17
C PHE A 223 -12.10 3.32 -11.72
N THR A 224 -12.17 3.55 -13.02
CA THR A 224 -13.44 3.84 -13.71
C THR A 224 -13.59 2.88 -14.87
N LYS A 225 -14.80 2.36 -15.07
CA LYS A 225 -15.16 1.62 -16.28
C LYS A 225 -16.15 2.41 -17.13
#